data_AF-X0W633-F1
#
_entry.id   AF-X0W633-F1
#
_cell.length_a   1.000
_cell.length_b   1.000
_cell.length_c   1.000
_cell.angle_alpha   90.00
_cell.angle_beta   90.00
_cell.angle_gamma   90.00
#
_symmetry.space_group_name_H-M   'P 1'
#
loop_
_entity.id
_entity.type
_entity.pdbx_description
1 polymer ?
#
loop_
_entity_poly.entity_id
_entity_poly.type
_entity_poly.pdbx_seq_one_letter_code
_entity_poly.pdbx_strand_id
1 'polypeptide(L)'
;MHNLQIELRKLAKPEKIPIYKNFFKTGKGEYGEGDEFIGVTVPDSRKVAKANIDILYEDLVHIIKSRIHEDRLCALIILVYKFEKAKTEQEKKRAVDIYIQYHLYGNNWDLVDTVSDKILGPWLINRDKSLLYEYA
;
A
#
# COMPACT_ATOMS: atom_id res chain seq x y z
N MET A 1 -14.71 4.74 -9.76
CA MET A 1 -14.34 4.11 -8.47
C MET A 1 -14.29 2.61 -8.70
N HIS A 2 -13.17 1.95 -8.34
CA HIS A 2 -13.01 0.50 -8.51
C HIS A 2 -13.85 -0.27 -7.49
N ASN A 3 -14.20 -1.54 -7.77
CA ASN A 3 -15.00 -2.36 -6.86
C ASN A 3 -14.38 -2.46 -5.45
N LEU A 4 -13.05 -2.59 -5.39
CA LEU A 4 -12.29 -2.57 -4.13
C LEU A 4 -12.56 -1.30 -3.30
N GLN A 5 -12.56 -0.13 -3.93
CA GLN A 5 -12.80 1.14 -3.24
C GLN A 5 -14.24 1.20 -2.72
N ILE A 6 -15.22 0.68 -3.47
CA ILE A 6 -16.62 0.59 -3.04
C ILE A 6 -16.73 -0.29 -1.78
N GLU A 7 -16.05 -1.44 -1.75
CA GLU A 7 -16.01 -2.31 -0.58
C GLU A 7 -15.39 -1.61 0.64
N LEU A 8 -14.29 -0.88 0.47
CA LEU A 8 -13.71 -0.08 1.54
C LEU A 8 -14.68 1.00 2.05
N ARG A 9 -15.38 1.71 1.17
CA ARG A 9 -16.35 2.74 1.60
C ARG A 9 -17.51 2.15 2.42
N LYS A 10 -17.92 0.91 2.17
CA LYS A 10 -18.96 0.21 2.98
C LYS A 10 -18.48 -0.11 4.42
N LEU A 11 -17.18 -0.16 4.64
CA LEU A 11 -16.56 -0.45 5.94
C LEU A 11 -16.01 0.82 6.62
N ALA A 12 -16.22 1.99 6.02
CA ALA A 12 -15.79 3.28 6.54
C ALA A 12 -16.41 3.55 7.92
N LYS A 13 -15.59 4.10 8.82
CA LYS A 13 -15.97 4.45 10.19
C LYS A 13 -15.57 5.90 10.45
N PRO A 14 -16.41 6.88 10.05
CA PRO A 14 -16.07 8.29 10.14
C PRO A 14 -15.59 8.74 11.52
N GLU A 15 -16.10 8.11 12.58
CA GLU A 15 -15.70 8.34 13.97
C GLU A 15 -14.21 8.04 14.25
N LYS A 16 -13.54 7.23 13.43
CA LYS A 16 -12.11 6.93 13.54
C LYS A 16 -11.21 7.94 12.84
N ILE A 17 -11.73 8.72 11.91
CA ILE A 17 -10.95 9.66 11.10
C ILE A 17 -10.13 10.64 11.98
N PRO A 18 -10.69 11.26 13.04
CA PRO A 18 -9.91 12.16 13.90
C PRO A 18 -8.75 11.44 14.60
N ILE A 19 -8.94 10.18 14.99
CA ILE A 19 -7.92 9.37 15.66
C ILE A 19 -6.78 9.09 14.67
N TYR A 20 -7.10 8.69 13.44
CA TYR A 20 -6.10 8.39 12.41
C TYR A 20 -5.32 9.64 12.00
N LYS A 21 -6.00 10.77 11.76
CA LYS A 21 -5.31 12.04 11.45
C LYS A 21 -4.30 12.45 12.54
N ASN A 22 -4.65 12.29 13.82
CA ASN A 22 -3.73 12.60 14.92
C ASN A 22 -2.59 11.59 15.06
N PHE A 23 -2.86 10.31 14.83
CA PHE A 23 -1.87 9.23 14.92
C PHE A 23 -0.84 9.32 13.78
N PHE A 24 -1.31 9.54 12.55
CA PHE A 24 -0.47 9.65 11.35
C PHE A 24 0.09 11.06 11.10
N LYS A 25 -0.17 12.02 12.00
CA LYS A 25 0.38 13.38 11.96
C LYS A 25 0.13 14.05 10.62
N THR A 26 -1.14 14.31 10.32
CA THR A 26 -1.59 14.85 9.02
C THR A 26 -1.99 16.31 9.06
N GLY A 27 -1.63 17.02 10.12
CA GLY A 27 -1.75 18.46 10.24
C GLY A 27 -0.75 19.19 9.34
N LYS A 28 -0.95 20.50 9.19
CA LYS A 28 -0.05 21.36 8.42
C LYS A 28 1.36 21.36 9.02
N GLY A 29 2.37 21.09 8.20
CA GLY A 29 3.78 21.00 8.58
C GLY A 29 4.16 19.67 9.24
N GLU A 30 3.24 18.72 9.35
CA GLU A 30 3.55 17.38 9.84
C GLU A 30 3.93 16.44 8.68
N TYR A 31 4.60 15.32 8.98
CA TYR A 31 5.13 14.43 7.94
C TYR A 31 4.06 13.75 7.09
N GLY A 32 2.85 13.54 7.65
CA GLY A 32 1.71 12.97 6.96
C GLY A 32 0.76 14.03 6.38
N GLU A 33 1.21 15.29 6.25
CA GLU A 33 0.38 16.37 5.70
C GLU A 33 -0.22 15.96 4.33
N GLY A 34 -1.54 16.14 4.19
CA GLY A 34 -2.27 15.85 2.95
C GLY A 34 -2.86 14.44 2.86
N ASP A 35 -2.54 13.52 3.77
CA ASP A 35 -3.19 12.22 3.83
C ASP A 35 -4.67 12.34 4.26
N GLU A 36 -5.54 11.69 3.49
CA GLU A 36 -6.98 11.61 3.74
C GLU A 36 -7.36 10.22 4.26
N PHE A 37 -8.34 10.13 5.17
CA PHE A 37 -8.77 8.85 5.76
C PHE A 37 -10.28 8.66 5.65
N ILE A 38 -10.71 7.40 5.56
CA ILE A 38 -12.12 6.99 5.62
C ILE A 38 -12.46 6.16 6.87
N GLY A 39 -11.47 5.86 7.72
CA GLY A 39 -11.66 5.20 9.00
C GLY A 39 -11.75 3.67 8.92
N VAL A 40 -11.35 3.05 7.81
CA VAL A 40 -11.36 1.59 7.69
C VAL A 40 -10.24 1.00 8.55
N THR A 41 -10.55 -0.08 9.27
CA THR A 41 -9.56 -0.70 10.16
C THR A 41 -8.57 -1.56 9.38
N VAL A 42 -7.32 -1.68 9.85
CA VAL A 42 -6.32 -2.56 9.21
C VAL A 42 -6.83 -4.01 9.02
N PRO A 43 -7.50 -4.65 10.00
CA PRO A 43 -8.09 -5.97 9.78
C PRO A 43 -9.12 -6.00 8.63
N ASP A 44 -9.94 -4.96 8.51
CA ASP A 44 -10.94 -4.86 7.45
C ASP A 44 -10.29 -4.60 6.08
N SER A 45 -9.28 -3.72 6.01
CA SER A 45 -8.47 -3.51 4.80
C SER A 45 -7.80 -4.79 4.31
N ARG A 46 -7.28 -5.63 5.24
CA ARG A 46 -6.70 -6.95 4.91
C ARG A 46 -7.74 -7.93 4.38
N LYS A 47 -8.98 -7.92 4.90
CA LYS A 47 -10.07 -8.76 4.37
C LYS A 47 -10.42 -8.36 2.93
N VAL A 48 -10.58 -7.07 2.68
CA VAL A 48 -10.87 -6.55 1.33
C VAL A 48 -9.73 -6.88 0.37
N ALA A 49 -8.48 -6.66 0.79
CA ALA A 49 -7.31 -6.99 0.00
C ALA A 49 -7.28 -8.48 -0.38
N LYS A 50 -7.54 -9.37 0.59
CA LYS A 50 -7.55 -10.82 0.37
C LYS A 50 -8.66 -11.27 -0.59
N ALA A 51 -9.82 -10.61 -0.56
CA ALA A 51 -10.93 -10.88 -1.47
C ALA A 51 -10.67 -10.39 -2.91
N ASN A 52 -9.77 -9.42 -3.09
CA ASN A 52 -9.50 -8.76 -4.37
C ASN A 52 -8.08 -9.02 -4.91
N ILE A 53 -7.45 -10.15 -4.53
CA ILE A 53 -6.06 -10.46 -4.95
C ILE A 53 -5.91 -10.50 -6.47
N ASP A 54 -6.96 -10.88 -7.20
CA ASP A 54 -6.93 -11.06 -8.66
C ASP A 54 -7.12 -9.76 -9.45
N ILE A 55 -7.24 -8.61 -8.77
CA ILE A 55 -7.28 -7.29 -9.43
C ILE A 55 -6.11 -7.11 -10.40
N LEU A 56 -6.36 -6.46 -11.54
CA LEU A 56 -5.32 -6.19 -12.53
C LEU A 56 -4.29 -5.19 -11.97
N TYR A 57 -3.03 -5.30 -12.41
CA TYR A 57 -1.98 -4.40 -11.95
C TYR A 57 -2.24 -2.95 -12.36
N GLU A 58 -2.86 -2.75 -13.51
CA GLU A 58 -3.24 -1.45 -14.06
C GLU A 58 -4.22 -0.72 -13.13
N ASP A 59 -5.24 -1.44 -12.65
CA ASP A 59 -6.19 -0.94 -11.66
C ASP A 59 -5.53 -0.72 -10.30
N LEU A 60 -4.68 -1.67 -9.88
CA LEU A 60 -3.96 -1.58 -8.60
C LEU A 60 -3.11 -0.32 -8.53
N VAL A 61 -2.39 -0.01 -9.62
CA VAL A 61 -1.58 1.21 -9.75
C VAL A 61 -2.45 2.47 -9.67
N HIS A 62 -3.67 2.46 -10.22
CA HIS A 62 -4.59 3.57 -10.07
C HIS A 62 -4.98 3.79 -8.60
N ILE A 63 -5.21 2.71 -7.85
CA ILE A 63 -5.59 2.77 -6.43
C ILE A 63 -4.41 3.21 -5.54
N ILE A 64 -3.18 2.78 -5.84
CA ILE A 64 -1.95 3.23 -5.14
C ILE A 64 -1.80 4.77 -5.21
N LYS A 65 -2.32 5.41 -6.26
CA LYS A 65 -2.27 6.87 -6.41
C LYS A 65 -3.38 7.62 -5.67
N SER A 66 -4.25 6.92 -4.95
CA SER A 66 -5.35 7.54 -4.20
C SER A 66 -4.81 8.45 -3.10
N ARG A 67 -5.53 9.55 -2.82
CA ARG A 67 -5.26 10.40 -1.65
C ARG A 67 -5.69 9.72 -0.35
N ILE A 68 -6.63 8.79 -0.43
CA ILE A 68 -7.13 8.05 0.72
C ILE A 68 -6.09 7.03 1.16
N HIS A 69 -5.68 7.10 2.42
CA HIS A 69 -4.72 6.19 3.04
C HIS A 69 -5.18 4.74 2.95
N GLU A 70 -6.43 4.43 3.31
CA GLU A 70 -6.89 3.04 3.33
C GLU A 70 -7.01 2.42 1.94
N ASP A 71 -7.21 3.22 0.88
CA ASP A 71 -7.12 2.75 -0.51
C ASP A 71 -5.69 2.28 -0.82
N ARG A 72 -4.70 3.10 -0.47
CA ARG A 72 -3.26 2.82 -0.70
C ARG A 72 -2.81 1.61 0.10
N LEU A 73 -3.13 1.57 1.40
CA LEU A 73 -2.83 0.44 2.26
C LEU A 73 -3.39 -0.86 1.68
N CYS A 74 -4.66 -0.87 1.27
CA CYS A 74 -5.30 -2.05 0.68
C CYS A 74 -4.59 -2.49 -0.61
N ALA A 75 -4.24 -1.53 -1.49
CA ALA A 75 -3.53 -1.83 -2.72
C ALA A 75 -2.12 -2.38 -2.49
N LEU A 76 -1.37 -1.83 -1.52
CA LEU A 76 -0.04 -2.34 -1.16
C LEU A 76 -0.11 -3.74 -0.54
N ILE A 77 -1.11 -4.03 0.29
CA ILE A 77 -1.35 -5.40 0.80
C ILE A 77 -1.62 -6.38 -0.35
N ILE A 78 -2.41 -5.97 -1.35
CA ILE A 78 -2.64 -6.80 -2.55
C ILE A 78 -1.34 -7.01 -3.32
N LEU A 79 -0.52 -5.97 -3.47
CA LEU A 79 0.77 -6.06 -4.15
C LEU A 79 1.68 -7.09 -3.47
N VAL A 80 1.72 -7.09 -2.13
CA VAL A 80 2.40 -8.10 -1.31
C VAL A 80 1.83 -9.50 -1.58
N TYR A 81 0.51 -9.68 -1.54
CA TYR A 81 -0.09 -11.00 -1.83
C TYR A 81 0.21 -11.50 -3.23
N LYS A 82 0.26 -10.60 -4.24
CA LYS A 82 0.66 -10.96 -5.60
C LYS A 82 2.12 -11.37 -5.67
N PHE A 83 3.02 -10.67 -4.97
CA PHE A 83 4.43 -11.03 -4.88
C PHE A 83 4.65 -12.39 -4.19
N GLU A 84 3.97 -12.64 -3.07
CA GLU A 84 4.06 -13.91 -2.32
C GLU A 84 3.53 -15.11 -3.12
N LYS A 85 2.49 -14.91 -3.93
CA LYS A 85 1.89 -15.95 -4.79
C LYS A 85 2.58 -16.12 -6.14
N ALA A 86 3.47 -15.20 -6.52
CA ALA A 86 4.15 -15.23 -7.81
C ALA A 86 4.95 -16.52 -7.98
N LYS A 87 4.76 -17.22 -9.09
CA LYS A 87 5.42 -18.50 -9.40
C LYS A 87 6.68 -18.28 -10.21
N THR A 88 6.79 -17.13 -10.87
CA THR A 88 7.92 -16.77 -11.72
C THR A 88 8.64 -15.55 -11.19
N GLU A 89 9.94 -15.45 -11.49
CA GLU A 89 10.71 -14.25 -11.18
C GLU A 89 10.20 -13.02 -11.92
N GLN A 90 9.62 -13.19 -13.11
CA GLN A 90 9.02 -12.08 -13.87
C GLN A 90 7.80 -11.47 -13.16
N GLU A 91 6.94 -12.31 -12.57
CA GLU A 91 5.81 -11.85 -11.76
C GLU A 91 6.27 -11.14 -10.48
N LYS A 92 7.28 -11.68 -9.79
CA LYS A 92 7.90 -11.02 -8.64
C LYS A 92 8.50 -9.67 -9.01
N LYS A 93 9.26 -9.63 -10.10
CA LYS A 93 9.87 -8.41 -10.64
C LYS A 93 8.80 -7.36 -10.93
N ARG A 94 7.67 -7.76 -11.53
CA ARG A 94 6.57 -6.83 -11.82
C ARG A 94 6.03 -6.16 -10.55
N ALA A 95 5.88 -6.89 -9.45
CA ALA A 95 5.43 -6.31 -8.19
C ALA A 95 6.48 -5.36 -7.57
N VAL A 96 7.76 -5.73 -7.65
CA VAL A 96 8.89 -4.89 -7.20
C VAL A 96 8.97 -3.60 -8.01
N ASP A 97 8.93 -3.70 -9.34
CA ASP A 97 8.99 -2.56 -10.25
C ASP A 97 7.85 -1.59 -9.98
N ILE A 98 6.63 -2.10 -9.75
CA ILE A 98 5.47 -1.27 -9.39
C ILE A 98 5.73 -0.54 -8.06
N TYR A 99 6.22 -1.22 -7.04
CA TYR A 99 6.49 -0.56 -5.76
C TYR A 99 7.54 0.54 -5.90
N ILE A 100 8.66 0.27 -6.57
CA ILE A 100 9.73 1.26 -6.79
C ILE A 100 9.20 2.44 -7.62
N GLN A 101 8.47 2.18 -8.70
CA GLN A 101 7.92 3.22 -9.56
C GLN A 101 6.94 4.15 -8.81
N TYR A 102 6.23 3.63 -7.82
CA TYR A 102 5.20 4.35 -7.07
C TYR A 102 5.55 4.55 -5.59
N HIS A 103 6.84 4.47 -5.21
CA HIS A 103 7.29 4.55 -3.81
C HIS A 103 6.87 5.84 -3.12
N LEU A 104 6.78 6.96 -3.85
CA LEU A 104 6.32 8.26 -3.31
C LEU A 104 4.87 8.23 -2.80
N TYR A 105 4.07 7.22 -3.16
CA TYR A 105 2.72 7.03 -2.64
C TYR A 105 2.69 6.19 -1.35
N GLY A 106 3.81 5.53 -1.01
CA GLY A 106 4.09 4.96 0.31
C GLY A 106 4.71 6.01 1.23
N ASN A 107 4.14 7.22 1.28
CA ASN A 107 4.66 8.38 2.02
C ASN A 107 4.34 8.36 3.52
N ASN A 108 4.02 7.20 4.08
CA ASN A 108 3.77 7.01 5.50
C ASN A 108 4.48 5.74 5.96
N TRP A 109 4.97 5.73 7.21
CA TRP A 109 5.79 4.64 7.73
C TRP A 109 5.04 3.29 7.67
N ASP A 110 3.73 3.29 7.90
CA ASP A 110 2.94 2.06 7.90
C ASP A 110 2.79 1.45 6.49
N LEU A 111 2.78 2.30 5.46
CA LEU A 111 2.76 1.88 4.06
C LEU A 111 4.11 1.29 3.65
N VAL A 112 5.21 1.90 4.09
CA VAL A 112 6.57 1.38 3.88
C VAL A 112 6.76 0.04 4.59
N ASP A 113 6.35 -0.06 5.85
CA ASP A 113 6.44 -1.28 6.67
C ASP A 113 5.57 -2.41 6.12
N THR A 114 4.49 -2.09 5.41
CA THR A 114 3.65 -3.11 4.75
C THR A 114 4.39 -3.83 3.63
N VAL A 115 5.34 -3.16 2.97
CA VAL A 115 5.96 -3.65 1.73
C VAL A 115 7.42 -4.06 1.91
N SER A 116 8.19 -3.30 2.68
CA SER A 116 9.65 -3.38 2.70
C SER A 116 10.19 -4.77 3.01
N ASP A 117 9.73 -5.39 4.10
CA ASP A 117 10.21 -6.72 4.52
C ASP A 117 9.55 -7.88 3.74
N LYS A 118 8.45 -7.63 3.02
CA LYS A 118 7.69 -8.66 2.28
C LYS A 118 8.01 -8.72 0.80
N ILE A 119 8.37 -7.58 0.19
CA ILE A 119 8.72 -7.48 -1.23
C ILE A 119 10.21 -7.22 -1.38
N LEU A 120 10.69 -6.05 -0.93
CA LEU A 120 12.07 -5.64 -1.20
C LEU A 120 13.10 -6.51 -0.48
N GLY A 121 12.87 -6.86 0.79
CA GLY A 121 13.78 -7.73 1.56
C GLY A 121 14.04 -9.08 0.86
N PRO A 122 13.00 -9.88 0.58
CA PRO A 122 13.15 -11.16 -0.12
C PRO A 122 13.68 -10.99 -1.55
N TRP A 123 13.34 -9.90 -2.24
CA TRP A 123 13.86 -9.62 -3.56
C TRP A 123 15.38 -9.33 -3.52
N LEU A 124 15.86 -8.54 -2.57
CA LEU A 124 17.23 -8.03 -2.56
C LEU A 124 18.24 -8.94 -1.84
N ILE A 125 17.78 -9.95 -1.08
CA ILE A 125 18.65 -10.80 -0.25
C ILE A 125 19.88 -11.35 -1.01
N ASN A 126 19.65 -11.87 -2.21
CA ASN A 126 20.67 -12.45 -3.10
C ASN A 126 20.94 -11.59 -4.34
N ARG A 127 20.63 -10.29 -4.28
CA ARG A 127 20.82 -9.36 -5.39
C ARG A 127 21.72 -8.20 -4.97
N ASP A 128 22.06 -7.39 -5.97
CA ASP A 128 22.71 -6.11 -5.78
C ASP A 128 21.88 -5.22 -4.83
N LYS A 129 22.59 -4.51 -3.96
CA LYS A 129 21.99 -3.73 -2.86
C LYS A 129 22.09 -2.22 -3.12
N SER A 130 22.58 -1.78 -4.28
CA SER A 130 22.67 -0.36 -4.62
C SER A 130 21.33 0.36 -4.48
N LEU A 131 20.23 -0.33 -4.77
CA LEU A 131 18.87 0.20 -4.56
C LEU A 131 18.63 0.64 -3.11
N LEU A 132 19.14 -0.09 -2.11
CA LEU A 132 18.97 0.30 -0.69
C LEU A 132 19.70 1.59 -0.37
N TYR A 133 20.84 1.84 -1.01
CA TYR A 133 21.64 3.05 -0.80
C TYR A 133 21.09 4.25 -1.56
N GLU A 134 20.37 4.03 -2.67
CA GLU A 134 19.69 5.09 -3.42
C GLU A 134 18.54 5.72 -2.62
N TYR A 135 17.89 4.92 -1.75
CA TYR A 135 16.74 5.31 -0.94
C TYR A 135 17.04 5.47 0.56
N ALA A 136 18.32 5.48 0.95
CA ALA A 136 18.78 5.70 2.34
C ALA A 136 19.00 7.18 2.63
#